data_AF-A0A2N1Q740-F1
#
_entry.id   AF-A0A2N1Q740-F1
#
_cell.length_a   1.000
_cell.length_b   1.000
_cell.length_c   1.000
_cell.angle_alpha   90.00
_cell.angle_beta   90.00
_cell.angle_gamma   90.00
#
_symmetry.space_group_name_H-M   'P 1'
#
loop_
_entity.id
_entity.type
_entity.pdbx_description
1 polymer ?
#
loop_
_entity_poly.entity_id
_entity_poly.type
_entity_poly.pdbx_seq_one_letter_code
_entity_poly.pdbx_strand_id
1 'polypeptide(L)'
;MKLNPKVYKQLTGEPFEKQVVDGKNVEFHYMNDTPFLLQYASRGRFAVWTSDGKDYKVLIEKAYYEALQDFYQFGVNKIWLTFLEKVSSMSSKINRLFIIPTIILYVIVAGVAYAFFQDYTLQILLGLIVLVVISNIFQSRIVNNKVKLENKNSQDQIRALIGAEQFDELVKAQEEHYKNYFKFEDEPVEESPIEDTSNKDVLYDENQIDKNEDDHRE
;
A
#
# COMPACT_ATOMS: atom_id res chain seq x y z
N MET A 1 0.00 -13.49 -1.05
CA MET A 1 -0.02 -12.89 0.31
C MET A 1 -1.38 -12.26 0.53
N LYS A 2 -1.86 -12.16 1.77
CA LYS A 2 -3.08 -11.41 2.08
C LYS A 2 -2.84 -9.90 2.02
N LEU A 3 -3.73 -9.16 1.39
CA LEU A 3 -3.76 -7.70 1.34
C LEU A 3 -5.10 -7.25 1.91
N ASN A 4 -5.10 -6.40 2.95
CA ASN A 4 -6.35 -5.96 3.60
C ASN A 4 -7.40 -7.09 3.82
N PRO A 5 -7.02 -8.22 4.44
CA PRO A 5 -7.87 -9.43 4.45
C PRO A 5 -9.20 -9.26 5.20
N LYS A 6 -9.31 -8.25 6.06
CA LYS A 6 -10.58 -7.89 6.71
C LYS A 6 -11.56 -7.31 5.71
N VAL A 7 -11.11 -6.35 4.89
CA VAL A 7 -11.91 -5.72 3.84
C VAL A 7 -12.34 -6.77 2.82
N TYR A 8 -11.38 -7.56 2.31
CA TYR A 8 -11.66 -8.63 1.35
C TYR A 8 -12.82 -9.56 1.75
N LYS A 9 -12.87 -9.92 3.04
CA LYS A 9 -13.91 -10.80 3.60
C LYS A 9 -15.27 -10.12 3.75
N GLN A 10 -15.30 -8.80 3.93
CA GLN A 10 -16.53 -8.02 4.07
C GLN A 10 -17.16 -7.68 2.72
N LEU A 11 -16.39 -7.73 1.63
CA LEU A 11 -16.89 -7.57 0.27
C LEU A 11 -17.61 -8.85 -0.20
N THR A 12 -18.83 -9.07 0.27
CA THR A 12 -19.66 -10.23 -0.10
C THR A 12 -20.74 -9.91 -1.14
N GLY A 13 -20.86 -8.65 -1.56
CA GLY A 13 -21.79 -8.22 -2.59
C GLY A 13 -21.48 -8.81 -3.96
N GLU A 14 -22.40 -8.64 -4.91
CA GLU A 14 -22.14 -9.01 -6.30
C GLU A 14 -21.19 -7.98 -6.93
N PRO A 15 -20.04 -8.40 -7.48
CA PRO A 15 -19.15 -7.47 -8.15
C PRO A 15 -19.75 -6.99 -9.47
N PHE A 16 -19.54 -5.73 -9.78
CA PHE A 16 -20.02 -5.15 -11.03
C PHE A 16 -19.18 -5.60 -12.23
N GLU A 17 -17.93 -6.02 -11.99
CA GLU A 17 -17.04 -6.56 -13.00
C GLU A 17 -16.16 -7.69 -12.45
N LYS A 18 -15.86 -8.67 -13.30
CA LYS A 18 -14.94 -9.77 -13.00
C LYS A 18 -13.93 -9.94 -14.13
N GLN A 19 -12.68 -10.12 -13.76
CA GLN A 19 -11.59 -10.44 -14.67
C GLN A 19 -10.83 -11.67 -14.15
N VAL A 20 -10.29 -12.48 -15.06
CA VAL A 20 -9.42 -13.61 -14.71
C VAL A 20 -8.03 -13.34 -15.25
N VAL A 21 -7.12 -12.89 -14.39
CA VAL A 21 -5.76 -12.46 -14.76
C VAL A 21 -4.74 -13.47 -14.23
N ASP A 22 -3.98 -14.08 -15.14
CA ASP A 22 -2.98 -15.12 -14.82
C ASP A 22 -3.55 -16.23 -13.90
N GLY A 23 -4.80 -16.65 -14.13
CA GLY A 23 -5.49 -17.69 -13.38
C GLY A 23 -6.04 -17.28 -12.01
N LYS A 24 -5.96 -15.98 -11.66
CA LYS A 24 -6.52 -15.40 -10.43
C LYS A 24 -7.78 -14.62 -10.77
N ASN A 25 -8.78 -14.70 -9.89
CA ASN A 25 -9.99 -13.90 -10.03
C ASN A 25 -9.74 -12.51 -9.48
N VAL A 26 -10.13 -11.49 -10.23
CA VAL A 26 -10.16 -10.08 -9.84
C VAL A 26 -11.59 -9.62 -9.91
N GLU A 27 -12.19 -9.30 -8.78
CA GLU A 27 -13.56 -8.80 -8.70
C GLU A 27 -13.59 -7.32 -8.35
N PHE A 28 -14.38 -6.53 -9.08
CA PHE A 28 -14.52 -5.10 -8.85
C PHE A 28 -15.82 -4.82 -8.10
N HIS A 29 -15.71 -4.06 -7.01
CA HIS A 29 -16.81 -3.70 -6.13
C HIS A 29 -16.84 -2.18 -5.96
N TYR A 30 -18.02 -1.57 -6.01
CA TYR A 30 -18.12 -0.13 -5.77
C TYR A 30 -17.94 0.17 -4.30
N MET A 31 -17.06 1.12 -4.01
CA MET A 31 -16.78 1.59 -2.66
C MET A 31 -17.99 2.31 -2.06
N ASN A 32 -18.78 2.98 -2.90
CA ASN A 32 -19.98 3.75 -2.54
C ASN A 32 -21.04 2.91 -1.83
N ASP A 33 -21.08 1.60 -2.10
CA ASP A 33 -22.05 0.67 -1.50
C ASP A 33 -21.52 0.05 -0.19
N THR A 34 -20.41 0.55 0.34
CA THR A 34 -19.72 -0.02 1.50
C THR A 34 -19.41 1.06 2.55
N PRO A 35 -19.25 0.69 3.84
CA PRO A 35 -18.84 1.64 4.88
C PRO A 35 -17.39 2.14 4.71
N PHE A 36 -16.66 1.63 3.72
CA PHE A 36 -15.26 1.95 3.49
C PHE A 36 -15.04 3.23 2.67
N LEU A 37 -16.10 3.80 2.07
CA LEU A 37 -15.97 5.02 1.25
C LEU A 37 -15.31 6.14 2.05
N LEU A 38 -15.92 6.55 3.16
CA LEU A 38 -15.37 7.63 3.98
C LEU A 38 -13.97 7.29 4.51
N GLN A 39 -13.72 6.03 4.86
CA GLN A 39 -12.42 5.58 5.39
C GLN A 39 -11.27 5.77 4.39
N TYR A 40 -11.52 5.52 3.10
CA TYR A 40 -10.47 5.57 2.08
C TYR A 40 -10.49 6.87 1.28
N ALA A 41 -11.67 7.34 0.87
CA ALA A 41 -11.81 8.54 0.05
C ALA A 41 -11.37 9.82 0.79
N SER A 42 -11.62 9.94 2.10
CA SER A 42 -11.10 11.06 2.92
C SER A 42 -9.56 11.15 2.93
N ARG A 43 -8.87 10.05 2.63
CA ARG A 43 -7.40 9.97 2.51
C ARG A 43 -6.93 10.09 1.07
N GLY A 44 -7.81 10.46 0.15
CA GLY A 44 -7.53 10.56 -1.29
C GLY A 44 -7.40 9.21 -1.99
N ARG A 45 -7.92 8.13 -1.39
CA ARG A 45 -7.83 6.78 -1.94
C ARG A 45 -9.16 6.35 -2.51
N PHE A 46 -9.28 6.49 -3.82
CA PHE A 46 -10.50 6.15 -4.55
C PHE A 46 -10.50 4.72 -5.10
N ALA A 47 -9.36 4.01 -5.06
CA ALA A 47 -9.26 2.61 -5.41
C ALA A 47 -8.37 1.87 -4.40
N VAL A 48 -8.78 0.67 -3.99
CA VAL A 48 -8.07 -0.15 -3.00
C VAL A 48 -8.08 -1.60 -3.41
N TRP A 49 -6.88 -2.18 -3.57
CA TRP A 49 -6.71 -3.60 -3.79
C TRP A 49 -6.73 -4.39 -2.48
N THR A 50 -7.40 -5.53 -2.50
CA THR A 50 -7.49 -6.46 -1.38
C THR A 50 -7.31 -7.90 -1.89
N SER A 51 -6.82 -8.80 -1.04
CA SER A 51 -6.56 -10.20 -1.40
C SER A 51 -6.62 -11.12 -0.19
N ASP A 52 -7.14 -12.32 -0.37
CA ASP A 52 -7.03 -13.43 0.59
C ASP A 52 -5.75 -14.26 0.44
N GLY A 53 -4.88 -13.90 -0.51
CA GLY A 53 -3.66 -14.60 -0.86
C GLY A 53 -3.76 -15.51 -2.07
N LYS A 54 -4.96 -15.68 -2.64
CA LYS A 54 -5.20 -16.40 -3.89
C LYS A 54 -5.87 -15.50 -4.92
N ASP A 55 -7.00 -14.92 -4.56
CA ASP A 55 -7.82 -14.08 -5.43
C ASP A 55 -7.78 -12.62 -4.94
N TYR A 56 -8.24 -11.69 -5.79
CA TYR A 56 -8.16 -10.25 -5.55
C TYR A 56 -9.54 -9.60 -5.69
N LYS A 57 -9.77 -8.57 -4.87
CA LYS A 57 -10.92 -7.68 -5.01
C LYS A 57 -10.45 -6.24 -5.03
N VAL A 58 -10.95 -5.48 -5.99
CA VAL A 58 -10.71 -4.04 -6.11
C VAL A 58 -11.95 -3.32 -5.62
N LEU A 59 -11.77 -2.51 -4.58
CA LEU A 59 -12.80 -1.63 -4.06
C LEU A 59 -12.57 -0.24 -4.63
N ILE A 60 -13.48 0.26 -5.45
CA ILE A 60 -13.27 1.48 -6.24
C ILE A 60 -14.49 2.41 -6.18
N GLU A 61 -14.25 3.70 -5.99
CA GLU A 61 -15.29 4.72 -6.05
C GLU A 61 -15.84 4.79 -7.48
N LYS A 62 -17.16 4.89 -7.58
CA LYS A 62 -17.88 4.79 -8.85
C LYS A 62 -17.49 5.89 -9.84
N ALA A 63 -17.53 7.16 -9.44
CA ALA A 63 -17.18 8.26 -10.33
C ALA A 63 -15.70 8.23 -10.74
N TYR A 64 -14.83 7.73 -9.86
CA TYR A 64 -13.43 7.47 -10.14
C TYR A 64 -13.25 6.37 -11.19
N TYR A 65 -13.97 5.25 -11.05
CA TYR A 65 -13.94 4.17 -12.03
C TYR A 65 -14.43 4.64 -13.41
N GLU A 66 -15.53 5.39 -13.45
CA GLU A 66 -16.09 5.92 -14.70
C GLU A 66 -15.11 6.86 -15.41
N ALA A 67 -14.34 7.67 -14.66
CA ALA A 67 -13.35 8.59 -15.23
C ALA A 67 -12.03 7.92 -15.64
N LEU A 68 -11.69 6.78 -15.02
CA LEU A 68 -10.37 6.14 -15.15
C LEU A 68 -10.46 4.67 -15.55
N GLN A 69 -11.53 4.28 -16.22
CA GLN A 69 -11.79 2.89 -16.61
C GLN A 69 -10.60 2.25 -17.34
N ASP A 70 -9.88 3.03 -18.14
CA ASP A 70 -8.73 2.56 -18.90
C ASP A 70 -7.55 2.10 -18.02
N PHE A 71 -7.40 2.64 -16.79
CA PHE A 71 -6.44 2.14 -15.80
C PHE A 71 -6.83 0.79 -15.18
N TYR A 72 -8.02 0.28 -15.46
CA TYR A 72 -8.54 -0.97 -14.95
C TYR A 72 -8.85 -1.98 -16.05
N GLN A 73 -8.35 -1.75 -17.26
CA GLN A 73 -8.37 -2.76 -18.31
C GLN A 73 -7.50 -3.96 -17.96
N PHE A 74 -7.82 -5.12 -18.54
CA PHE A 74 -7.13 -6.39 -18.29
C PHE A 74 -5.60 -6.29 -18.33
N GLY A 75 -5.04 -5.63 -19.35
CA GLY A 75 -3.59 -5.50 -19.52
C GLY A 75 -2.94 -4.66 -18.42
N VAL A 76 -3.61 -3.60 -17.97
CA VAL A 76 -3.15 -2.73 -16.88
C VAL A 76 -3.24 -3.46 -15.54
N ASN A 77 -4.34 -4.15 -15.27
CA ASN A 77 -4.50 -4.95 -14.05
C ASN A 77 -3.47 -6.07 -13.93
N LYS A 78 -3.02 -6.66 -15.04
CA LYS A 78 -1.91 -7.61 -15.04
C LYS A 78 -0.61 -6.99 -14.52
N ILE A 79 -0.32 -5.76 -14.91
CA ILE A 79 0.86 -5.02 -14.44
C ILE A 79 0.70 -4.71 -12.94
N TRP A 80 -0.47 -4.23 -12.50
CA TRP A 80 -0.75 -3.96 -11.09
C TRP A 80 -0.67 -5.21 -10.21
N LEU A 81 -1.22 -6.34 -10.64
CA LEU A 81 -1.08 -7.60 -9.91
C LEU A 81 0.38 -8.03 -9.79
N THR A 82 1.16 -7.87 -10.86
CA THR A 82 2.60 -8.18 -10.84
C THR A 82 3.34 -7.29 -9.85
N PHE A 83 3.02 -5.99 -9.82
CA PHE A 83 3.53 -5.03 -8.83
C PHE A 83 3.21 -5.48 -7.41
N LEU A 84 1.92 -5.70 -7.11
CA LEU A 84 1.46 -6.09 -5.77
C LEU A 84 2.17 -7.34 -5.27
N GLU A 85 2.35 -8.34 -6.14
CA GLU A 85 3.04 -9.59 -5.78
C GLU A 85 4.53 -9.42 -5.57
N LYS A 86 5.20 -8.66 -6.43
CA LYS A 86 6.63 -8.38 -6.28
C LYS A 86 6.89 -7.65 -4.98
N VAL A 87 6.14 -6.57 -4.72
CA VAL A 87 6.36 -5.74 -3.54
C VAL A 87 5.98 -6.47 -2.27
N SER A 88 4.89 -7.25 -2.30
CA SER A 88 4.55 -8.19 -1.23
C SER A 88 5.68 -9.18 -0.91
N SER A 89 6.22 -9.85 -1.94
CA SER A 89 7.29 -10.83 -1.76
C SER A 89 8.57 -10.16 -1.24
N MET A 90 8.85 -8.94 -1.69
CA MET A 90 10.01 -8.17 -1.31
C MET A 90 9.92 -7.68 0.13
N SER A 91 8.79 -7.06 0.50
CA SER A 91 8.50 -6.61 1.86
C SER A 91 8.59 -7.78 2.84
N SER A 92 7.96 -8.92 2.53
CA SER A 92 8.01 -10.10 3.40
C SER A 92 9.41 -10.71 3.53
N LYS A 93 10.21 -10.74 2.45
CA LYS A 93 11.62 -11.18 2.50
C LYS A 93 12.47 -10.26 3.37
N ILE A 94 12.36 -8.94 3.18
CA ILE A 94 13.09 -7.95 3.97
C ILE A 94 12.68 -8.08 5.44
N ASN A 95 11.37 -8.11 5.72
CA ASN A 95 10.90 -8.23 7.10
C ASN A 95 11.42 -9.51 7.77
N ARG A 96 11.44 -10.65 7.06
CA ARG A 96 12.02 -11.89 7.60
C ARG A 96 13.52 -11.77 7.86
N LEU A 97 14.26 -11.10 6.98
CA LEU A 97 15.71 -10.89 7.09
C LEU A 97 16.09 -10.00 8.28
N PHE A 98 15.25 -9.05 8.67
CA PHE A 98 15.51 -8.16 9.80
C PHE A 98 14.94 -8.72 11.12
N ILE A 99 13.67 -9.14 11.14
CA ILE A 99 12.99 -9.56 12.38
C ILE A 99 13.63 -10.80 13.00
N ILE A 100 14.00 -11.82 12.21
CA ILE A 100 14.56 -13.07 12.76
C ILE A 100 15.90 -12.80 13.48
N PRO A 101 16.90 -12.15 12.84
CA PRO A 101 18.14 -11.79 13.54
C PRO A 101 17.91 -10.88 14.75
N THR A 102 16.99 -9.91 14.67
CA THR A 102 16.69 -9.03 15.80
C THR A 102 16.15 -9.79 17.01
N ILE A 103 15.27 -10.77 16.80
CA ILE A 103 14.75 -11.62 17.89
C ILE A 103 15.88 -12.46 18.49
N ILE A 104 16.75 -13.04 17.67
CA ILE A 104 17.89 -13.83 18.15
C ILE A 104 18.85 -12.97 18.97
N LEU A 105 19.18 -11.77 18.46
CA LEU A 105 19.99 -10.79 19.19
C LEU A 105 19.35 -10.45 20.54
N TYR A 106 18.03 -10.25 20.58
CA TYR A 106 17.32 -9.93 21.81
C TYR A 106 17.44 -11.04 22.85
N VAL A 107 17.25 -12.30 22.45
CA VAL A 107 17.40 -13.46 23.35
C VAL A 107 18.82 -13.58 23.88
N ILE A 108 19.83 -13.38 23.02
CA ILE A 108 21.25 -13.46 23.43
C ILE A 108 21.59 -12.34 24.41
N VAL A 109 21.25 -11.09 24.08
CA VAL A 109 21.55 -9.93 24.93
C VAL A 109 20.85 -10.04 26.28
N ALA A 110 19.58 -10.46 26.30
CA ALA A 110 18.84 -10.67 27.55
C ALA A 110 19.49 -11.77 28.42
N GLY A 111 19.91 -12.88 27.81
CA GLY A 111 20.60 -13.96 28.52
C GLY A 111 21.94 -13.53 29.13
N VAL A 112 22.75 -12.78 28.37
CA VAL A 112 24.03 -12.24 28.85
C VAL A 112 23.81 -11.20 29.95
N ALA A 113 22.84 -10.30 29.79
CA ALA A 113 22.51 -9.29 30.79
C ALA A 113 22.08 -9.94 32.10
N TYR A 114 21.22 -10.97 32.05
CA TYR A 114 20.77 -11.69 33.24
C TYR A 114 21.91 -12.46 33.94
N ALA A 115 22.83 -13.06 33.18
CA ALA A 115 23.91 -13.85 33.74
C ALA A 115 25.05 -13.01 34.32
N PHE A 116 25.37 -11.86 33.71
CA PHE A 116 26.60 -11.11 34.00
C PHE A 116 26.38 -9.63 34.38
N PHE A 117 25.22 -9.04 34.09
CA PHE A 117 24.97 -7.60 34.24
C PHE A 117 23.59 -7.32 34.88
N GLN A 118 23.27 -8.03 35.96
CA GLN A 118 21.96 -7.97 36.62
C GLN A 118 21.54 -6.55 37.00
N ASP A 119 22.44 -5.78 37.60
CA ASP A 119 22.17 -4.39 38.03
C ASP A 119 21.96 -3.41 36.87
N TYR A 120 22.41 -3.76 35.66
CA TYR A 120 22.28 -2.95 34.45
C TYR A 120 21.28 -3.52 33.44
N THR A 121 20.59 -4.61 33.79
CA THR A 121 19.74 -5.34 32.84
C THR A 121 18.67 -4.44 32.25
N LEU A 122 18.04 -3.60 33.07
CA LEU A 122 17.00 -2.68 32.62
C LEU A 122 17.56 -1.62 31.65
N GLN A 123 18.72 -1.03 31.94
CA GLN A 123 19.38 -0.05 31.07
C GLN A 123 19.80 -0.68 29.73
N ILE A 124 20.32 -1.91 29.76
CA ILE A 124 20.70 -2.66 28.55
C ILE A 124 19.47 -2.94 27.68
N LEU A 125 18.36 -3.39 28.28
CA LEU A 125 17.12 -3.65 27.54
C LEU A 125 16.52 -2.37 26.93
N LEU A 126 16.56 -1.25 27.66
CA LEU A 126 16.12 0.05 27.12
C LEU A 126 17.00 0.49 25.95
N GLY A 127 18.33 0.37 26.06
CA GLY A 127 19.24 0.67 24.96
C GLY A 127 18.98 -0.19 23.72
N LEU A 128 18.62 -1.46 23.94
CA LEU A 128 18.28 -2.38 22.86
C LEU A 128 16.97 -2.00 22.16
N ILE A 129 15.95 -1.54 22.89
CA ILE A 129 14.71 -1.02 22.30
C ILE A 129 15.01 0.17 21.38
N VAL A 130 15.83 1.11 21.82
CA VAL A 130 16.25 2.27 20.99
C VAL A 130 16.92 1.80 19.71
N LEU A 131 17.82 0.80 19.80
CA LEU A 131 18.48 0.23 18.64
C LEU A 131 17.49 -0.43 17.66
N VAL A 132 16.49 -1.15 18.18
CA VAL A 132 15.43 -1.77 17.36
C VAL A 132 14.60 -0.72 16.64
N VAL A 133 14.24 0.38 17.31
CA VAL A 133 13.50 1.48 16.70
C VAL A 133 14.31 2.10 15.54
N ILE A 134 15.60 2.36 15.76
CA ILE A 134 16.48 2.88 14.70
C ILE A 134 16.57 1.90 13.53
N SER A 135 16.76 0.60 13.82
CA SER A 135 16.80 -0.45 12.80
C SER A 135 15.50 -0.51 11.99
N ASN A 136 14.35 -0.37 12.65
CA ASN A 136 13.05 -0.36 12.00
C ASN A 136 12.89 0.85 11.07
N ILE A 137 13.37 2.04 11.45
CA ILE A 137 13.37 3.22 10.57
C ILE A 137 14.17 2.95 9.29
N PHE A 138 15.36 2.36 9.40
CA PHE A 138 16.17 2.01 8.22
C PHE A 138 15.50 0.94 7.37
N GLN A 139 14.94 -0.10 7.97
CA GLN A 139 14.19 -1.13 7.27
C GLN A 139 13.03 -0.52 6.47
N SER A 140 12.22 0.34 7.11
CA SER A 140 11.09 1.01 6.49
C SER A 140 11.51 1.89 5.31
N ARG A 141 12.61 2.64 5.45
CA ARG A 141 13.17 3.42 4.33
C ARG A 141 13.57 2.54 3.15
N ILE A 142 14.24 1.41 3.40
CA ILE A 142 14.66 0.48 2.34
C ILE A 142 13.43 -0.10 1.63
N VAL A 143 12.44 -0.57 2.38
CA VAL A 143 11.21 -1.13 1.80
C VAL A 143 10.50 -0.07 0.95
N ASN A 144 10.27 1.12 1.50
CA ASN A 144 9.59 2.22 0.81
C ASN A 144 10.30 2.63 -0.48
N ASN A 145 11.63 2.74 -0.47
CA ASN A 145 12.38 3.08 -1.68
C ASN A 145 12.23 2.02 -2.77
N LYS A 146 12.24 0.73 -2.41
CA LYS A 146 12.04 -0.33 -3.40
C LYS A 146 10.61 -0.40 -3.90
N VAL A 147 9.62 -0.10 -3.05
CA VAL A 147 8.21 0.01 -3.45
C VAL A 147 8.05 1.12 -4.48
N LYS A 148 8.63 2.30 -4.22
CA LYS A 148 8.62 3.44 -5.16
C LYS A 148 9.26 3.09 -6.50
N LEU A 149 10.41 2.41 -6.48
CA LEU A 149 11.07 1.97 -7.71
C LEU A 149 10.21 1.01 -8.52
N GLU A 150 9.61 0.00 -7.89
CA GLU A 150 8.74 -0.93 -8.60
C GLU A 150 7.46 -0.25 -9.08
N ASN A 151 6.93 0.72 -8.33
CA ASN A 151 5.77 1.51 -8.76
C ASN A 151 6.09 2.34 -10.01
N LYS A 152 7.24 3.02 -10.06
CA LYS A 152 7.69 3.74 -11.27
C LYS A 152 7.81 2.79 -12.46
N ASN A 153 8.45 1.64 -12.27
CA ASN A 153 8.57 0.62 -13.31
C ASN A 153 7.21 0.11 -13.82
N SER A 154 6.25 -0.08 -12.91
CA SER A 154 4.88 -0.45 -13.29
C SER A 154 4.17 0.67 -14.06
N GLN A 155 4.30 1.92 -13.64
CA GLN A 155 3.76 3.07 -14.38
C GLN A 155 4.38 3.18 -15.77
N ASP A 156 5.69 2.96 -15.91
CA ASP A 156 6.37 2.95 -17.21
C ASP A 156 5.86 1.82 -18.11
N GLN A 157 5.58 0.63 -17.54
CA GLN A 157 4.96 -0.48 -18.28
C GLN A 157 3.52 -0.16 -18.71
N ILE A 158 2.74 0.50 -17.85
CA ILE A 158 1.37 0.92 -18.17
C ILE A 158 1.42 1.96 -19.28
N ARG A 159 2.26 2.99 -19.14
CA ARG A 159 2.49 4.02 -20.16
C ARG A 159 2.90 3.43 -21.51
N ALA A 160 3.77 2.42 -21.51
CA ALA A 160 4.17 1.72 -22.73
C ALA A 160 3.03 0.89 -23.34
N LEU A 161 2.11 0.37 -22.51
CA LEU A 161 0.98 -0.45 -22.94
C LEU A 161 -0.16 0.38 -23.55
N ILE A 162 -0.59 1.44 -22.86
CA ILE A 162 -1.74 2.27 -23.29
C ILE A 162 -1.31 3.46 -24.16
N GLY A 163 -0.02 3.80 -24.17
CA GLY A 163 0.53 4.94 -24.89
C GLY A 163 0.68 6.18 -23.99
N ALA A 164 1.70 6.99 -24.28
CA ALA A 164 2.06 8.14 -23.44
C ALA A 164 0.96 9.19 -23.33
N GLU A 165 0.29 9.51 -24.44
CA GLU A 165 -0.77 10.52 -24.49
C GLU A 165 -1.98 10.12 -23.63
N GLN A 166 -2.49 8.90 -23.82
CA GLN A 166 -3.59 8.35 -23.00
C GLN A 166 -3.20 8.24 -21.53
N PHE A 167 -1.97 7.81 -21.23
CA PHE A 167 -1.49 7.77 -19.85
C PHE A 167 -1.54 9.15 -19.21
N ASP A 168 -1.01 10.18 -19.89
CA ASP A 168 -0.98 11.54 -19.35
C ASP A 168 -2.38 12.15 -19.21
N GLU A 169 -3.32 11.80 -20.11
CA GLU A 169 -4.74 12.15 -19.97
C GLU A 169 -5.36 11.53 -18.72
N LEU A 170 -5.12 10.24 -18.47
CA LEU A 170 -5.61 9.56 -17.27
C LEU A 170 -5.00 10.13 -15.98
N VAL A 171 -3.71 10.49 -15.99
CA VAL A 171 -3.08 11.20 -14.86
C VAL A 171 -3.77 12.53 -14.59
N LYS A 172 -4.07 13.32 -15.63
CA LYS A 172 -4.82 14.58 -15.47
C LYS A 172 -6.23 14.34 -14.95
N ALA A 173 -6.95 13.34 -15.47
CA ALA A 173 -8.28 12.97 -15.01
C ALA A 173 -8.29 12.56 -13.52
N GLN A 174 -7.25 11.84 -13.08
CA GLN A 174 -7.06 11.47 -11.68
C GLN A 174 -6.85 12.71 -10.79
N GLU A 175 -5.99 13.65 -11.21
CA GLU A 175 -5.80 14.90 -10.48
C GLU A 175 -7.05 15.77 -10.42
N GLU A 176 -7.80 15.82 -11.52
CA GLU A 176 -9.05 16.56 -11.60
C GLU A 176 -10.11 15.94 -10.68
N HIS A 177 -10.23 14.61 -10.66
CA HIS A 177 -11.11 13.92 -9.74
C HIS A 177 -10.75 14.24 -8.28
N TYR A 178 -9.47 14.16 -7.92
CA TYR A 178 -9.00 14.51 -6.58
C TYR A 178 -9.38 15.95 -6.22
N LYS A 179 -9.08 16.92 -7.09
CA LYS A 179 -9.45 18.33 -6.87
C LYS A 179 -10.96 18.49 -6.72
N ASN A 180 -11.75 17.83 -7.56
CA ASN A 180 -13.21 17.94 -7.53
C ASN A 180 -13.83 17.31 -6.28
N TYR A 181 -13.27 16.19 -5.80
CA TYR A 181 -13.71 15.53 -4.59
C TYR A 181 -13.48 16.42 -3.35
N PHE A 182 -12.28 16.99 -3.21
CA PHE A 182 -11.91 17.78 -2.02
C PHE A 182 -12.28 19.26 -2.09
N LYS A 183 -12.70 19.79 -3.24
CA LYS A 183 -13.17 21.18 -3.40
C LYS A 183 -14.35 21.55 -2.47
N PHE A 184 -15.05 20.55 -1.93
CA PHE A 184 -16.27 20.74 -1.14
C PHE A 184 -16.14 20.31 0.32
N GLU A 185 -14.97 19.79 0.76
CA GLU A 185 -14.77 19.23 2.11
C GLU A 185 -14.08 20.21 3.10
N ASP A 186 -14.43 21.50 3.07
CA ASP A 186 -14.03 22.49 4.11
C ASP A 186 -14.92 22.41 5.39
N GLU A 187 -15.50 21.24 5.70
CA GLU A 187 -16.12 20.98 7.01
C GLU A 187 -15.25 20.01 7.82
N PRO A 188 -14.84 20.37 9.05
CA PRO A 188 -13.94 19.54 9.84
C PRO A 188 -14.68 18.28 10.29
N VAL A 189 -14.37 17.16 9.65
CA VAL A 189 -14.77 15.84 10.13
C VAL A 189 -13.92 15.53 11.36
N GLU A 190 -14.56 15.39 12.53
CA GLU A 190 -13.90 14.95 13.75
C GLU A 190 -13.27 13.56 13.53
N GLU A 191 -11.94 13.53 13.46
CA GLU A 191 -11.15 12.30 13.40
C GLU A 191 -11.39 11.49 14.68
N SER A 192 -12.10 10.38 14.56
CA SER A 192 -12.03 9.33 15.57
C SER A 192 -10.63 8.72 15.52
N PRO A 193 -9.86 8.68 16.63
CA PRO A 193 -8.55 8.05 16.62
C PRO A 193 -8.76 6.54 16.56
N ILE A 194 -8.57 5.95 15.38
CA ILE A 194 -8.51 4.49 15.24
C ILE A 194 -7.06 4.13 14.98
N GLU A 195 -6.44 3.54 15.99
CA GLU A 195 -5.13 2.90 15.94
C GLU A 195 -5.04 1.91 14.77
N ASP A 196 -4.37 2.33 13.70
CA ASP A 196 -3.85 1.40 12.70
C ASP A 196 -2.48 0.91 13.17
N THR A 197 -2.47 0.02 14.18
CA THR A 197 -1.26 -0.69 14.61
C THR A 197 -0.84 -1.79 13.62
N SER A 198 -1.26 -1.72 12.35
CA SER A 198 -0.71 -2.55 11.28
C SER A 198 0.66 -2.00 10.85
N ASN A 199 1.69 -2.26 11.65
CA ASN A 199 3.09 -2.11 11.24
C ASN A 199 3.50 -3.19 10.20
N LYS A 200 2.59 -3.52 9.27
CA LYS A 200 2.71 -4.56 8.24
C LYS A 200 2.12 -4.17 6.88
N ASP A 201 1.29 -3.15 6.80
CA ASP A 201 0.76 -2.72 5.51
C ASP A 201 1.61 -1.56 5.00
N VAL A 202 2.62 -1.90 4.20
CA VAL A 202 3.03 -1.00 3.13
C VAL A 202 1.80 -0.88 2.26
N LEU A 203 1.04 0.18 2.48
CA LEU A 203 -0.24 0.37 1.83
C LEU A 203 0.07 0.89 0.42
N TYR A 204 0.03 -0.04 -0.52
CA TYR A 204 0.33 0.17 -1.93
C TYR A 204 -0.72 1.11 -2.50
N ASP A 205 -0.29 2.31 -2.84
CA ASP A 205 -1.15 3.37 -3.33
C ASP A 205 -0.85 3.57 -4.82
N GLU A 206 -1.78 3.13 -5.68
CA GLU A 206 -1.73 3.38 -7.12
C GLU A 206 -1.76 4.88 -7.45
N ASN A 207 -2.19 5.72 -6.50
CA ASN A 207 -2.30 7.16 -6.67
C ASN A 207 -0.99 7.91 -6.36
N GLN A 208 0.06 7.22 -5.90
CA GLN A 208 1.39 7.83 -5.79
C GLN A 208 2.07 7.88 -7.16
N ILE A 209 1.69 8.86 -7.97
CA ILE A 209 2.43 9.24 -9.18
C ILE A 209 3.61 10.11 -8.74
N ASP A 210 4.82 9.73 -9.13
CA ASP A 210 6.02 10.51 -8.83
C ASP A 210 5.99 11.80 -9.67
N LYS A 211 5.60 12.92 -9.03
CA LYS A 211 5.49 14.24 -9.67
C LYS A 211 6.83 14.93 -9.96
N ASN A 212 7.93 14.19 -10.06
CA ASN A 212 9.25 14.81 -10.23
C ASN A 212 9.91 14.35 -11.52
N GLU A 213 9.75 15.15 -12.58
CA GLU A 213 10.84 15.28 -13.57
C GLU A 213 10.98 16.66 -14.25
N ASP A 214 10.17 17.70 -13.96
CA ASP A 214 10.35 19.03 -14.62
C ASP A 214 10.04 20.26 -13.73
N ASP A 215 10.73 20.47 -12.60
CA ASP A 215 10.71 21.79 -11.93
C ASP A 215 12.04 22.21 -11.26
N HIS A 216 13.17 21.77 -11.80
CA HIS A 216 14.48 22.29 -11.42
C HIS A 216 15.35 22.57 -12.64
N ARG A 217 14.88 23.48 -13.50
CA ARG A 217 15.71 24.27 -14.40
C ARG A 217 15.11 25.67 -14.59
N GLU A 218 15.31 26.53 -13.59
CA GLU A 218 15.52 27.97 -13.79
C GLU A 218 16.63 28.46 -12.86
#